data_AF-A0A7C3GTZ2-F1
#
_entry.id   AF-A0A7C3GTZ2-F1
#
_cell.length_a   1.000
_cell.length_b   1.000
_cell.length_c   1.000
_cell.angle_alpha   90.00
_cell.angle_beta   90.00
_cell.angle_gamma   90.00
#
_symmetry.space_group_name_H-M   'P 1'
#
loop_
_entity.id
_entity.type
_entity.pdbx_description
1 polymer ?
#
loop_
_entity_poly.entity_id
_entity_poly.type
_entity_poly.pdbx_seq_one_letter_code
_entity_poly.pdbx_strand_id
1 'polypeptide(L)'
;MNVGCIFYALYGATSGEVGLSKINGAINQAILAITPHNEISSGFVMQWLRKNKAQIISTYMQSEQNNLSGTIVKNFVVDLPHYEEQTKIGNLFKQLDTLINQYQAQLKNSITSSKLT
;
A
#
# COMPACT_ATOMS: atom_id res chain seq x y z
N MET A 1 -12.32 10.68 -3.60
CA MET A 1 -11.73 9.65 -2.72
C MET A 1 -11.51 10.25 -1.35
N ASN A 2 -11.73 9.45 -0.30
CA ASN A 2 -11.67 9.90 1.09
C ASN A 2 -10.34 9.50 1.76
N VAL A 3 -10.00 10.15 2.87
CA VAL A 3 -8.93 9.70 3.77
C VAL A 3 -9.17 8.24 4.18
N GLY A 4 -8.12 7.42 4.16
CA GLY A 4 -8.20 6.00 4.52
C GLY A 4 -8.55 5.03 3.37
N CYS A 5 -8.81 5.53 2.15
CA CYS A 5 -8.86 4.68 0.95
C CYS A 5 -7.47 4.08 0.67
N ILE A 6 -7.44 2.85 0.16
CA ILE A 6 -6.22 2.19 -0.30
C ILE A 6 -6.00 2.58 -1.76
N PHE A 7 -4.80 3.00 -2.10
CA PHE A 7 -4.37 3.25 -3.47
C PHE A 7 -3.44 2.15 -3.93
N TYR A 8 -3.71 1.62 -5.11
CA TYR A 8 -2.97 0.53 -5.70
C TYR A 8 -2.57 0.88 -7.13
N ALA A 9 -1.27 0.89 -7.40
CA ALA A 9 -0.74 1.24 -8.71
C ALA A 9 -0.93 0.07 -9.69
N LEU A 10 -1.67 0.34 -10.77
CA LEU A 10 -2.07 -0.69 -11.73
C LEU A 10 -0.99 -0.97 -12.79
N TYR A 11 -0.23 0.06 -13.17
CA TYR A 11 0.75 -0.04 -14.24
C TYR A 11 1.89 0.96 -14.10
N GLY A 12 2.94 0.75 -14.91
CA GLY A 12 4.18 1.53 -14.91
C GLY A 12 5.24 0.99 -13.95
N ALA A 13 6.31 1.76 -13.74
CA ALA A 13 7.45 1.36 -12.91
C ALA A 13 7.08 1.05 -11.44
N THR A 14 5.94 1.58 -10.98
CA THR A 14 5.43 1.39 -9.62
C THR A 14 4.31 0.35 -9.53
N SER A 15 4.13 -0.50 -10.54
CA SER A 15 3.07 -1.51 -10.53
C SER A 15 3.07 -2.33 -9.24
N GLY A 16 1.89 -2.51 -8.64
CA GLY A 16 1.69 -3.21 -7.38
C GLY A 16 2.15 -2.47 -6.13
N GLU A 17 2.63 -1.22 -6.24
CA GLU A 17 2.82 -0.35 -5.07
C GLU A 17 1.49 0.02 -4.44
N VAL A 18 1.49 0.13 -3.11
CA VAL A 18 0.27 0.34 -2.32
C VAL A 18 0.47 1.38 -1.23
N GLY A 19 -0.53 2.22 -0.99
CA GLY A 19 -0.54 3.20 0.09
C GLY A 19 -1.94 3.56 0.58
N LEU A 20 -2.03 4.29 1.69
CA LEU A 20 -3.28 4.83 2.20
C LEU A 20 -3.39 6.33 1.89
N SER A 21 -4.58 6.76 1.50
CA SER A 21 -4.87 8.17 1.31
C SER A 21 -4.82 8.92 2.64
N LYS A 22 -4.04 10.00 2.68
CA LYS A 22 -3.97 10.92 3.83
C LYS A 22 -4.87 12.15 3.68
N ILE A 23 -5.37 12.39 2.46
CA ILE A 23 -6.19 13.56 2.12
C ILE A 23 -7.36 13.16 1.23
N ASN A 24 -8.34 14.04 1.10
CA ASN A 24 -9.40 13.86 0.11
C ASN A 24 -8.90 14.31 -1.27
N GLY A 25 -9.30 13.62 -2.33
CA GLY A 25 -8.87 13.98 -3.68
C GLY A 25 -9.41 13.09 -4.79
N ALA A 26 -8.87 13.29 -5.99
CA ALA A 26 -9.12 12.49 -7.18
C ALA A 26 -7.90 11.62 -7.53
N ILE A 27 -8.13 10.53 -8.24
CA ILE A 27 -7.10 9.64 -8.76
C ILE A 27 -7.12 9.67 -10.29
N ASN A 28 -5.99 9.39 -10.92
CA ASN A 28 -5.91 9.17 -12.36
C ASN A 28 -6.11 7.67 -12.71
N GLN A 29 -6.05 7.34 -13.99
CA GLN A 29 -6.29 5.98 -14.50
C GLN A 29 -5.23 4.95 -14.07
N ALA A 30 -4.04 5.39 -13.63
CA ALA A 30 -2.96 4.50 -13.21
C ALA A 30 -3.12 3.98 -11.78
N ILE A 31 -4.07 4.54 -11.03
CA ILE A 31 -4.30 4.21 -9.63
C ILE A 31 -5.69 3.62 -9.50
N LEU A 32 -5.79 2.45 -8.88
CA LEU A 32 -7.04 1.93 -8.37
C LEU A 32 -7.23 2.36 -6.93
N ALA A 33 -8.39 2.94 -6.62
CA ALA A 33 -8.79 3.17 -5.24
C ALA A 33 -9.68 2.02 -4.76
N ILE A 34 -9.29 1.42 -3.65
CA ILE A 34 -10.03 0.38 -2.95
C ILE A 34 -10.56 0.98 -1.66
N THR A 35 -11.87 0.93 -1.48
CA THR A 35 -12.54 1.39 -0.27
C THR A 35 -13.10 0.18 0.45
N PRO A 36 -12.53 -0.23 1.58
CA PRO A 36 -13.06 -1.35 2.36
C PRO A 36 -14.49 -1.08 2.82
N HIS A 37 -15.30 -2.13 2.86
CA HIS A 37 -16.63 -2.09 3.47
C HIS A 37 -16.52 -2.19 5.00
N ASN A 38 -17.67 -2.16 5.69
CA ASN A 38 -17.74 -2.32 7.14
C ASN A 38 -16.98 -3.59 7.57
N GLU A 39 -16.33 -3.51 8.74
CA GLU A 39 -15.56 -4.61 9.35
C GLU A 39 -14.31 -5.08 8.59
N ILE A 40 -13.81 -4.27 7.65
CA ILE A 40 -12.53 -4.52 6.97
C ILE A 40 -11.56 -3.37 7.26
N SER A 41 -10.38 -3.69 7.81
CA SER A 41 -9.34 -2.71 8.09
C SER A 41 -8.55 -2.36 6.82
N SER A 42 -8.57 -1.08 6.41
CA SER A 42 -7.74 -0.60 5.30
C SER A 42 -6.25 -0.89 5.51
N GLY A 43 -5.78 -0.74 6.76
CA GLY A 43 -4.38 -0.99 7.11
C GLY A 43 -4.00 -2.46 6.90
N PHE A 44 -4.88 -3.39 7.27
CA PHE A 44 -4.65 -4.82 7.04
C PHE A 44 -4.57 -5.16 5.56
N VAL A 45 -5.57 -4.73 4.77
CA VAL A 45 -5.62 -5.01 3.32
C VAL A 45 -4.41 -4.39 2.61
N MET A 46 -3.99 -3.18 3.00
CA MET A 46 -2.76 -2.57 2.49
C MET A 46 -1.54 -3.47 2.76
N GLN A 47 -1.38 -3.99 3.98
CA GLN A 47 -0.25 -4.87 4.31
C GLN A 47 -0.32 -6.21 3.58
N TRP A 48 -1.53 -6.76 3.38
CA TRP A 48 -1.71 -7.96 2.56
C TRP A 48 -1.28 -7.72 1.11
N LEU A 49 -1.68 -6.60 0.50
CA LEU A 49 -1.26 -6.23 -0.87
C LEU A 49 0.26 -6.04 -0.95
N ARG A 50 0.86 -5.37 0.05
CA ARG A 50 2.30 -5.16 0.12
C ARG A 50 3.06 -6.49 0.23
N LYS A 51 2.61 -7.39 1.12
CA LYS A 51 3.20 -8.73 1.30
C LYS A 51 3.15 -9.56 0.02
N ASN A 52 2.02 -9.54 -0.69
CA ASN A 52 1.79 -10.39 -1.86
C ASN A 52 2.24 -9.73 -3.18
N LYS A 53 2.83 -8.52 -3.15
CA LYS A 53 3.21 -7.78 -4.36
C LYS A 53 4.00 -8.63 -5.35
N ALA A 54 5.09 -9.27 -4.91
CA ALA A 54 5.94 -10.05 -5.80
C ALA A 54 5.17 -11.19 -6.48
N GLN A 55 4.32 -11.91 -5.72
CA GLN A 55 3.49 -12.96 -6.26
C GLN A 55 2.46 -12.41 -7.26
N ILE A 56 1.74 -11.34 -6.92
CA ILE A 56 0.76 -10.69 -7.81
C ILE A 56 1.41 -10.26 -9.13
N ILE A 57 2.54 -9.55 -9.07
CA ILE A 57 3.25 -9.09 -10.26
C ILE A 57 3.69 -10.29 -11.09
N SER A 58 4.30 -11.29 -10.44
CA SER A 58 4.74 -12.49 -11.14
C SER A 58 3.58 -13.24 -11.79
N THR A 59 2.38 -13.25 -11.22
CA THR A 59 1.26 -14.02 -11.78
C THR A 59 0.54 -13.27 -12.90
N TYR A 60 0.36 -11.95 -12.76
CA TYR A 60 -0.58 -11.19 -13.61
C TYR A 60 0.10 -10.24 -14.61
N MET A 61 1.43 -10.11 -14.59
CA MET A 61 2.17 -9.20 -15.48
C MET A 61 3.26 -9.91 -16.29
N GLN A 62 3.02 -11.15 -16.74
CA GLN A 62 3.98 -11.91 -17.55
C GLN A 62 3.82 -11.73 -19.08
N SER A 63 2.71 -11.16 -19.55
CA SER A 63 2.35 -11.08 -20.98
C SER A 63 2.38 -9.64 -21.53
N GLU A 64 2.31 -9.47 -22.86
CA GLU A 64 2.34 -8.16 -23.54
C GLU A 64 1.34 -7.11 -23.01
N GLN A 65 0.26 -7.52 -22.34
CA GLN A 65 -0.56 -6.66 -21.49
C GLN A 65 0.02 -6.58 -20.06
N ASN A 66 1.12 -5.83 -19.90
CA ASN A 66 1.88 -5.68 -18.65
C ASN A 66 1.19 -4.83 -17.56
N ASN A 67 -0.13 -4.87 -17.43
CA ASN A 67 -0.87 -4.00 -16.52
C ASN A 67 -1.86 -4.80 -15.66
N LEU A 68 -1.93 -4.48 -14.37
CA LEU A 68 -3.05 -4.91 -13.54
C LEU A 68 -4.31 -4.16 -13.99
N SER A 69 -5.46 -4.82 -13.89
CA SER A 69 -6.76 -4.22 -14.14
C SER A 69 -7.62 -4.26 -12.88
N GLY A 70 -8.62 -3.38 -12.80
CA GLY A 70 -9.61 -3.43 -11.71
C GLY A 70 -10.32 -4.78 -11.63
N THR A 71 -10.51 -5.48 -12.77
CA THR A 71 -11.09 -6.83 -12.82
C THR A 71 -10.17 -7.87 -12.17
N ILE A 72 -8.87 -7.82 -12.46
CA ILE A 72 -7.88 -8.71 -11.84
C ILE A 72 -7.88 -8.50 -10.32
N VAL A 73 -7.78 -7.25 -9.87
CA VAL A 73 -7.70 -6.92 -8.44
C VAL A 73 -8.97 -7.33 -7.69
N LYS A 74 -10.15 -7.22 -8.31
CA LYS A 74 -11.42 -7.69 -7.72
C LYS A 74 -11.48 -9.20 -7.49
N ASN A 75 -10.67 -9.97 -8.20
CA ASN A 75 -10.64 -11.44 -8.08
C ASN A 75 -9.62 -11.93 -7.05
N PHE A 76 -8.89 -11.03 -6.37
CA PHE A 76 -7.99 -11.43 -5.30
C PHE A 76 -8.78 -12.02 -4.13
N VAL A 77 -8.39 -13.22 -3.72
CA VAL A 77 -8.91 -13.88 -2.52
C VAL A 77 -8.02 -13.49 -1.36
N VAL A 78 -8.62 -12.82 -0.37
CA VAL A 78 -7.93 -12.34 0.83
C VAL A 78 -8.53 -13.04 2.03
N ASP A 79 -7.73 -13.81 2.75
CA ASP A 79 -8.13 -14.38 4.03
C ASP A 79 -8.20 -13.27 5.09
N LEU A 80 -9.41 -12.97 5.55
CA LEU A 80 -9.68 -11.92 6.52
C LEU A 80 -9.89 -12.54 7.91
N PRO A 81 -9.00 -12.31 8.89
CA PRO A 81 -9.28 -12.64 10.28
C PRO A 81 -10.37 -11.72 10.84
N HIS A 82 -10.77 -11.91 12.10
CA HIS A 82 -11.73 -11.02 12.74
C HIS A 82 -11.23 -9.55 12.73
N TYR A 83 -12.17 -8.60 12.64
CA TYR A 83 -11.86 -7.18 12.49
C TYR A 83 -10.89 -6.63 13.55
N GLU A 84 -10.99 -7.11 14.79
CA GLU A 84 -10.08 -6.73 15.88
C GLU A 84 -8.62 -7.10 15.56
N GLU A 85 -8.39 -8.33 15.07
CA GLU A 85 -7.06 -8.80 14.70
C GLU A 85 -6.52 -8.05 13.48
N GLN A 86 -7.36 -7.83 12.46
CA GLN A 86 -7.02 -6.99 11.31
C GLN A 86 -6.55 -5.60 11.77
N THR A 87 -7.26 -5.01 12.73
CA THR A 87 -6.94 -3.68 13.28
C THR A 87 -5.63 -3.69 14.05
N LYS A 88 -5.38 -4.71 14.89
CA LYS A 88 -4.11 -4.88 15.61
C LYS A 88 -2.93 -4.99 14.65
N ILE A 89 -3.04 -5.83 13.63
CA ILE A 89 -1.99 -6.00 12.60
C ILE A 89 -1.77 -4.69 11.84
N GLY A 90 -2.83 -4.05 11.35
CA GLY A 90 -2.72 -2.79 10.61
C GLY A 90 -2.05 -1.68 11.43
N ASN A 91 -2.39 -1.58 12.71
CA ASN A 91 -1.80 -0.59 13.62
C ASN A 91 -0.34 -0.89 13.95
N LEU A 92 0.02 -2.16 14.14
CA LEU A 92 1.41 -2.56 14.37
C LEU A 92 2.31 -2.10 13.21
N PHE A 93 1.94 -2.43 11.97
CA PHE A 93 2.75 -2.01 10.83
C PHE A 93 2.77 -0.50 10.63
N LYS A 94 1.67 0.22 10.94
CA LYS A 94 1.66 1.69 10.92
C LYS A 94 2.68 2.28 11.92
N GLN A 95 2.80 1.69 13.10
CA GLN A 95 3.79 2.10 14.10
C GLN A 95 5.21 1.83 13.61
N LEU A 96 5.47 0.64 13.03
CA LEU A 96 6.77 0.30 12.46
C LEU A 96 7.15 1.24 11.31
N ASP A 97 6.24 1.50 10.37
CA ASP A 97 6.47 2.43 9.25
C ASP A 97 6.79 3.84 9.79
N THR A 98 6.10 4.28 10.84
CA THR A 98 6.36 5.58 11.48
C THR A 98 7.75 5.62 12.11
N LEU A 99 8.13 4.58 12.85
CA LEU A 99 9.43 4.49 13.51
C LEU A 99 10.59 4.46 12.49
N ILE A 100 10.46 3.66 11.43
CA ILE A 100 11.44 3.58 10.34
C ILE A 100 11.62 4.96 9.69
N ASN A 101 10.52 5.65 9.37
CA ASN A 101 10.57 6.97 8.75
C ASN A 101 11.25 8.01 9.67
N GLN A 102 11.01 7.94 10.98
CA GLN A 102 11.68 8.81 11.96
C GLN A 102 13.18 8.57 11.98
N TYR A 103 13.64 7.32 12.06
CA TYR A 103 15.06 7.00 12.02
C TYR A 103 15.73 7.40 10.71
N GLN A 104 15.07 7.17 9.57
CA GLN A 104 15.59 7.60 8.26
C GLN A 104 15.76 9.12 8.17
N ALA A 105 14.81 9.88 8.71
CA ALA A 105 14.90 11.35 8.77
C ALA A 105 16.07 11.81 9.65
N GLN A 106 16.26 11.18 10.82
CA GLN A 106 17.38 11.47 11.71
C GLN A 106 18.72 11.18 11.04
N LEU A 107 18.88 10.01 10.42
CA LEU A 107 20.09 9.62 9.69
C LEU A 107 20.41 10.62 8.56
N LYS A 108 19.39 11.00 7.79
CA LYS A 108 19.55 12.00 6.72
C LYS A 108 20.06 13.33 7.27
N ASN A 109 19.48 13.81 8.36
CA ASN A 109 19.90 15.06 9.00
C ASN A 109 21.35 14.98 9.49
N SER A 110 21.73 13.89 10.18
CA SER A 110 23.11 13.68 10.65
C SER A 110 24.12 13.67 9.49
N ILE A 111 23.81 12.96 8.39
CA ILE A 111 24.69 12.93 7.20
C ILE A 111 24.80 14.31 6.55
N THR A 112 23.71 15.06 6.46
CA THR A 112 23.74 16.42 5.89
C THR A 112 24.57 17.36 6.76
N SER A 113 24.45 17.30 8.09
CA SER A 113 25.25 18.11 9.01
C SER A 113 26.75 17.79 8.90
N SER A 114 27.14 16.53 8.73
CA SER A 114 28.55 16.14 8.54
C SER A 114 29.16 16.53 7.18
N LYS A 115 28.35 16.85 6.17
CA LYS A 115 28.82 17.33 4.86
C LYS A 115 29.01 18.85 4.78
N LEU A 116 28.51 19.58 5.78
CA LEU A 116 28.59 21.04 5.87
C LEU A 116 29.73 21.52 6.80
N THR A 117 30.45 20.59 7.42
CA THR A 117 31.65 20.79 8.25
C THR A 117 32.86 20.16 7.59
#